data_AF-D3RW63-F1
#
_entry.id   AF-D3RW63-F1
#
_cell.length_a   1.000
_cell.length_b   1.000
_cell.length_c   1.000
_cell.angle_alpha   90.00
_cell.angle_beta   90.00
_cell.angle_gamma   90.00
#
_symmetry.space_group_name_H-M   'P 1'
#
loop_
_entity.id
_entity.type
_entity.pdbx_description
1 polymer ?
#
loop_
_entity_poly.entity_id
_entity_poly.type
_entity_poly.pdbx_seq_one_letter_code
_entity_poly.pdbx_strand_id
1 'polypeptide(L)'
;MANITANISINFDKPLTAYVLVMGGWYPTCFTPSGVVLLDRCVLSKLYLLKQKGIQIKSERDHHNKYWLNFLNRSDLILNPVLCEIESQYRRHPIFSEFRFSFDNACELIKSVLPESKIISYDDINYFAAFEAISERSNRFSKESQFLVDVSQLLKNRTSKKKIIEIENKIVEVYKSCGLNGFSIALILALSCLYEKEDGSQPLIGRKIIKPKENYSELDAYNSLSDIFALEILALSNGLGSSTLSYCTRDKNLAALWCSLKLTPGVWSNGVSKLEFLIDDKLFPRLSNERIAELKERIENSI
;
A
#
# COMPACT_ATOMS: atom_id res chain seq x y z
N MET A 1 36.14 1.39 -2.51
CA MET A 1 35.81 2.80 -2.80
C MET A 1 34.89 3.30 -1.69
N ALA A 2 35.18 4.44 -1.07
CA ALA A 2 34.30 5.02 -0.06
C ALA A 2 33.14 5.74 -0.77
N ASN A 3 31.90 5.41 -0.41
CA ASN A 3 30.73 6.12 -0.92
C ASN A 3 30.63 7.46 -0.20
N ILE A 4 30.59 8.56 -0.96
CA ILE A 4 30.28 9.90 -0.43
C ILE A 4 28.76 10.09 -0.54
N THR A 5 28.11 10.34 0.60
CA THR A 5 26.68 10.66 0.67
C THR A 5 26.51 12.16 0.91
N ALA A 6 25.78 12.85 0.04
CA ALA A 6 25.41 14.26 0.22
C ALA A 6 23.90 14.39 0.42
N ASN A 7 23.48 15.18 1.42
CA ASN A 7 22.08 15.51 1.66
C ASN A 7 21.78 16.86 1.02
N ILE A 8 20.90 16.88 0.02
CA ILE A 8 20.44 18.10 -0.66
C ILE A 8 18.97 18.31 -0.32
N SER A 9 18.65 19.49 0.22
CA SER A 9 17.28 19.84 0.62
C SER A 9 16.59 20.67 -0.46
N ILE A 10 15.35 20.28 -0.80
CA ILE A 10 14.46 21.04 -1.68
C ILE A 10 13.28 21.51 -0.83
N ASN A 11 12.98 22.82 -0.86
CA ASN A 11 11.84 23.41 -0.18
C ASN A 11 10.74 23.74 -1.20
N PHE A 12 9.49 23.49 -0.82
CA PHE A 12 8.32 23.81 -1.63
C PHE A 12 7.47 24.87 -0.95
N ASP A 13 6.86 25.76 -1.74
CA ASP A 13 5.99 26.83 -1.24
C ASP A 13 4.80 26.31 -0.43
N LYS A 14 4.35 25.08 -0.73
CA LYS A 14 3.23 24.41 -0.08
C LYS A 14 3.58 22.96 0.24
N PRO A 15 3.01 22.38 1.32
CA PRO A 15 3.24 20.99 1.67
C PRO A 15 2.81 20.01 0.57
N LEU A 16 3.72 19.11 0.19
CA LEU A 16 3.42 17.96 -0.65
C LEU A 16 2.97 16.81 0.25
N THR A 17 1.67 16.54 0.27
CA THR A 17 1.03 15.57 1.21
C THR A 17 0.60 14.27 0.55
N ALA A 18 1.15 14.00 -0.64
CA ALA A 18 0.97 12.78 -1.40
C ALA A 18 2.35 12.21 -1.76
N TYR A 19 2.43 10.90 -1.80
CA TYR A 19 3.62 10.10 -2.04
C TYR A 19 3.39 9.29 -3.31
N VAL A 20 4.26 9.44 -4.30
CA VAL A 20 4.26 8.63 -5.52
C VAL A 20 5.27 7.51 -5.33
N LEU A 21 4.78 6.33 -4.99
CA LEU A 21 5.59 5.15 -4.77
C LEU A 21 6.08 4.62 -6.12
N VAL A 22 7.38 4.36 -6.18
CA VAL A 22 8.10 3.82 -7.33
C VAL A 22 9.02 2.70 -6.85
N MET A 23 9.52 1.85 -7.74
CA MET A 23 10.53 0.87 -7.34
C MET A 23 11.74 1.57 -6.68
N GLY A 24 12.10 1.11 -5.47
CA GLY A 24 13.19 1.70 -4.70
C GLY A 24 12.84 2.88 -3.79
N GLY A 25 11.60 3.40 -3.80
CA GLY A 25 11.22 4.46 -2.86
C GLY A 25 9.94 5.23 -3.23
N TRP A 26 9.93 6.53 -2.96
CA TRP A 26 8.84 7.41 -3.34
C TRP A 26 9.35 8.79 -3.76
N TYR A 27 8.56 9.46 -4.60
CA TYR A 27 8.76 10.84 -5.00
C TYR A 27 7.60 11.73 -4.56
N PRO A 28 7.86 13.01 -4.26
CA PRO A 28 6.80 14.00 -4.22
C PRO A 28 6.12 14.12 -5.60
N THR A 29 4.85 14.52 -5.66
CA THR A 29 4.07 14.50 -6.91
C THR A 29 4.64 15.38 -8.03
N CYS A 30 5.42 16.41 -7.72
CA CYS A 30 6.12 17.22 -8.73
C CYS A 30 7.23 16.47 -9.47
N PHE A 31 7.73 15.36 -8.92
CA PHE A 31 8.74 14.48 -9.51
C PHE A 31 8.16 13.14 -9.95
N THR A 32 6.85 13.07 -10.19
CA THR A 32 6.20 11.87 -10.72
C THR A 32 6.85 11.48 -12.05
N PRO A 33 7.37 10.25 -12.20
CA PRO A 33 7.93 9.81 -13.47
C PRO A 33 6.83 9.66 -14.52
N SER A 34 7.17 9.92 -15.79
CA SER A 34 6.25 9.67 -16.90
C SER A 34 5.91 8.17 -16.98
N GLY A 35 4.66 7.85 -17.29
CA GLY A 35 4.18 6.46 -17.28
C GLY A 35 2.77 6.35 -16.73
N VAL A 36 2.45 5.18 -16.17
CA VAL A 36 1.14 4.91 -15.57
C VAL A 36 1.19 5.17 -14.07
N VAL A 37 0.23 5.94 -13.57
CA VAL A 37 0.09 6.24 -12.14
C VAL A 37 -1.21 5.63 -11.63
N LEU A 38 -1.10 4.58 -10.84
CA LEU A 38 -2.19 4.00 -10.07
C LEU A 38 -2.61 4.99 -8.98
N LEU A 39 -3.91 5.26 -8.86
CA LEU A 39 -4.43 6.18 -7.87
C LEU A 39 -5.08 5.44 -6.70
N ASP A 40 -4.61 5.75 -5.49
CA ASP A 40 -5.22 5.34 -4.24
C ASP A 40 -6.59 6.03 -4.04
N ARG A 41 -7.53 5.36 -3.36
CA ARG A 41 -8.84 5.95 -3.01
C ARG A 41 -8.70 7.25 -2.22
N CYS A 42 -7.68 7.39 -1.38
CA CYS A 42 -7.44 8.60 -0.61
C CYS A 42 -7.11 9.81 -1.50
N VAL A 43 -6.54 9.58 -2.69
CA VAL A 43 -6.29 10.60 -3.73
C VAL A 43 -7.59 10.93 -4.45
N LEU A 44 -8.34 9.92 -4.91
CA LEU A 44 -9.65 10.10 -5.56
C LEU A 44 -10.63 10.85 -4.66
N SER A 45 -10.62 10.57 -3.36
CA SER A 45 -11.42 11.28 -2.36
C SER A 45 -11.12 12.79 -2.32
N LYS A 46 -9.90 13.22 -2.68
CA LYS A 46 -9.58 14.66 -2.78
C LYS A 46 -10.01 15.25 -4.10
N LEU A 47 -9.91 14.52 -5.20
CA LEU A 47 -10.51 14.94 -6.47
C LEU A 47 -12.02 15.16 -6.30
N TYR A 48 -12.71 14.23 -5.63
CA TYR A 48 -14.14 14.34 -5.36
C TYR A 48 -14.49 15.59 -4.54
N LEU A 49 -13.73 15.86 -3.48
CA LEU A 49 -13.90 17.07 -2.66
C LEU A 49 -13.64 18.35 -3.47
N LEU A 50 -12.66 18.36 -4.36
CA LEU A 50 -12.41 19.50 -5.26
C LEU A 50 -13.57 19.69 -6.25
N LYS A 51 -14.08 18.61 -6.83
CA LYS A 51 -15.25 18.65 -7.73
C LYS A 51 -16.47 19.23 -7.02
N GLN A 52 -16.79 18.76 -5.82
CA GLN A 52 -17.94 19.24 -5.03
C GLN A 52 -17.82 20.72 -4.65
N LYS A 53 -16.62 21.16 -4.23
CA LYS A 53 -16.40 22.56 -3.79
C LYS A 53 -16.22 23.53 -4.97
N GLY A 54 -15.92 23.03 -6.16
CA GLY A 54 -15.60 23.85 -7.34
C GLY A 54 -14.51 24.88 -7.05
N ILE A 55 -14.76 26.14 -7.42
CA ILE A 55 -13.85 27.29 -7.21
C ILE A 55 -13.88 27.79 -5.74
N GLN A 56 -14.84 27.36 -4.92
CA GLN A 56 -14.99 27.82 -3.52
C GLN A 56 -14.04 27.10 -2.54
N ILE A 57 -12.76 27.06 -2.89
CA ILE A 57 -11.69 26.61 -1.99
C ILE A 57 -11.54 27.68 -0.90
N LYS A 58 -12.09 27.43 0.28
CA LYS A 58 -12.09 28.37 1.41
C LYS A 58 -11.01 28.07 2.45
N SER A 59 -10.48 26.85 2.47
CA SER A 59 -9.49 26.44 3.48
C SER A 59 -8.09 26.30 2.89
N GLU A 60 -7.08 26.67 3.67
CA GLU A 60 -5.67 26.48 3.35
C GLU A 60 -5.36 25.01 2.98
N ARG A 61 -5.99 24.06 3.68
CA ARG A 61 -5.89 22.63 3.38
C ARG A 61 -6.39 22.27 1.98
N ASP A 62 -7.47 22.89 1.51
CA ASP A 62 -7.97 22.67 0.16
C ASP A 62 -7.02 23.25 -0.89
N HIS A 63 -6.40 24.41 -0.61
CA HIS A 63 -5.34 24.98 -1.46
C HIS A 63 -4.11 24.08 -1.53
N HIS A 64 -3.69 23.48 -0.41
CA HIS A 64 -2.62 22.49 -0.39
C HIS A 64 -2.97 21.26 -1.23
N ASN A 65 -4.21 20.75 -1.09
CA ASN A 65 -4.66 19.62 -1.90
C ASN A 65 -4.64 19.92 -3.39
N LYS A 66 -5.18 21.08 -3.80
CA LYS A 66 -5.15 21.51 -5.19
C LYS A 66 -3.73 21.67 -5.72
N TYR A 67 -2.81 22.21 -4.92
CA TYR A 67 -1.42 22.43 -5.32
C TYR A 67 -0.73 21.12 -5.72
N TRP A 68 -0.73 20.10 -4.85
CA TRP A 68 -0.03 18.85 -5.19
C TRP A 68 -0.75 18.03 -6.25
N LEU A 69 -2.09 18.12 -6.34
CA LEU A 69 -2.89 17.45 -7.38
C LEU A 69 -2.64 18.02 -8.77
N ASN A 70 -2.31 19.32 -8.87
CA ASN A 70 -2.03 19.95 -10.15
C ASN A 70 -0.80 19.33 -10.85
N PHE A 71 0.15 18.75 -10.10
CA PHE A 71 1.28 18.04 -10.69
C PHE A 71 0.88 16.72 -11.39
N LEU A 72 -0.32 16.19 -11.10
CA LEU A 72 -0.88 15.04 -11.82
C LEU A 72 -1.66 15.45 -13.08
N ASN A 73 -1.96 16.75 -13.25
CA ASN A 73 -2.68 17.27 -14.41
C ASN A 73 -1.72 17.55 -15.58
N ARG A 74 -1.17 16.50 -16.19
CA ARG A 74 -0.19 16.61 -17.27
C ARG A 74 -0.32 15.47 -18.27
N SER A 75 0.01 15.75 -19.54
CA SER A 75 -0.28 14.85 -20.67
C SER A 75 0.72 13.70 -20.86
N ASP A 76 1.85 13.72 -20.13
CA ASP A 76 2.85 12.65 -20.06
C ASP A 76 2.54 11.56 -19.02
N LEU A 77 1.49 11.76 -18.21
CA LEU A 77 0.99 10.76 -17.25
C LEU A 77 -0.30 10.10 -17.76
N ILE A 78 -0.40 8.80 -17.51
CA ILE A 78 -1.63 8.01 -17.69
C ILE A 78 -2.13 7.64 -16.29
N LEU A 79 -3.21 8.28 -15.85
CA LEU A 79 -3.82 8.00 -14.56
C LEU A 79 -4.71 6.76 -14.66
N ASN A 80 -4.55 5.84 -13.71
CA ASN A 80 -5.31 4.60 -13.66
C ASN A 80 -5.97 4.44 -12.28
N PRO A 81 -7.31 4.55 -12.17
CA PRO A 81 -8.03 4.38 -10.91
C PRO A 81 -8.38 2.92 -10.60
N VAL A 82 -7.85 1.92 -11.30
CA VAL A 82 -8.26 0.50 -11.18
C VAL A 82 -8.30 -0.04 -9.74
N LEU A 83 -7.45 0.47 -8.85
CA LEU A 83 -7.40 0.01 -7.46
C LEU A 83 -8.50 0.60 -6.57
N CYS A 84 -9.27 1.58 -7.03
CA CYS A 84 -10.27 2.26 -6.19
C CYS A 84 -11.37 1.34 -5.65
N GLU A 85 -11.64 0.24 -6.37
CA GLU A 85 -12.67 -0.73 -6.01
C GLU A 85 -12.21 -1.85 -5.10
N ILE A 86 -10.90 -2.10 -5.04
CA ILE A 86 -10.35 -2.99 -4.02
C ILE A 86 -10.63 -2.42 -2.62
N GLU A 87 -10.79 -1.12 -2.51
CA GLU A 87 -11.13 -0.44 -1.25
C GLU A 87 -12.64 -0.17 -1.10
N SER A 88 -13.51 -0.70 -1.98
CA SER A 88 -14.85 -0.16 -2.31
C SER A 88 -15.81 0.18 -1.14
N GLN A 89 -16.84 0.96 -1.48
CA GLN A 89 -17.94 1.36 -0.59
C GLN A 89 -18.63 0.17 0.11
N TYR A 90 -18.67 -0.99 -0.54
CA TYR A 90 -19.39 -2.16 -0.05
C TYR A 90 -18.55 -3.04 0.88
N ARG A 91 -17.26 -2.73 1.05
CA ARG A 91 -16.38 -3.37 2.04
C ARG A 91 -16.33 -4.90 1.90
N ARG A 92 -16.43 -5.35 0.64
CA ARG A 92 -16.36 -6.74 0.18
C ARG A 92 -15.78 -6.76 -1.22
N HIS A 93 -15.43 -7.95 -1.72
CA HIS A 93 -15.11 -8.11 -3.14
C HIS A 93 -16.27 -7.58 -4.01
N PRO A 94 -16.00 -6.67 -4.98
CA PRO A 94 -17.02 -6.15 -5.87
C PRO A 94 -17.47 -7.25 -6.85
N ILE A 95 -18.68 -7.15 -7.38
CA ILE A 95 -19.07 -7.89 -8.60
C ILE A 95 -18.63 -7.10 -9.84
N PHE A 96 -18.55 -7.77 -10.99
CA PHE A 96 -18.02 -7.16 -12.22
C PHE A 96 -18.71 -5.84 -12.62
N SER A 97 -20.04 -5.76 -12.47
CA SER A 97 -20.79 -4.54 -12.78
C SER A 97 -20.48 -3.38 -11.81
N GLU A 98 -20.29 -3.66 -10.52
CA GLU A 98 -19.86 -2.67 -9.52
C GLU A 98 -18.46 -2.16 -9.84
N PHE A 99 -17.55 -3.08 -10.18
CA PHE A 99 -16.18 -2.75 -10.57
C PHE A 99 -16.15 -1.80 -11.78
N ARG A 100 -16.85 -2.14 -12.86
CA ARG A 100 -16.93 -1.31 -14.07
C ARG A 100 -17.54 0.07 -13.78
N PHE A 101 -18.69 0.10 -13.11
CA PHE A 101 -19.39 1.34 -12.79
C PHE A 101 -18.52 2.31 -12.00
N SER A 102 -17.85 1.82 -10.96
CA SER A 102 -17.00 2.67 -10.13
C SER A 102 -15.72 3.11 -10.83
N PHE A 103 -15.11 2.24 -11.64
CA PHE A 103 -13.98 2.61 -12.48
C PHE A 103 -14.35 3.76 -13.43
N ASP A 104 -15.50 3.66 -14.10
CA ASP A 104 -16.00 4.68 -15.02
C ASP A 104 -16.26 6.00 -14.30
N ASN A 105 -16.92 5.96 -13.14
CA ASN A 105 -17.14 7.13 -12.30
C ASN A 105 -15.82 7.79 -11.84
N ALA A 106 -14.81 6.98 -11.50
CA ALA A 106 -13.50 7.49 -11.13
C ALA A 106 -12.81 8.15 -12.33
N CYS A 107 -12.90 7.58 -13.53
CA CYS A 107 -12.39 8.17 -14.76
C CYS A 107 -13.08 9.50 -15.07
N GLU A 108 -14.40 9.57 -15.01
CA GLU A 108 -15.16 10.82 -15.20
C GLU A 108 -14.78 11.89 -14.17
N LEU A 109 -14.63 11.49 -12.91
CA LEU A 109 -14.17 12.38 -11.84
C LEU A 109 -12.79 12.95 -12.16
N ILE A 110 -11.82 12.09 -12.49
CA ILE A 110 -10.46 12.50 -12.84
C ILE A 110 -10.52 13.46 -14.02
N LYS A 111 -11.24 13.12 -15.10
CA LYS A 111 -11.29 13.97 -16.30
C LYS A 111 -11.88 15.35 -16.02
N SER A 112 -12.89 15.42 -15.16
CA SER A 112 -13.53 16.68 -14.79
C SER A 112 -12.66 17.60 -13.93
N VAL A 113 -11.68 17.06 -13.19
CA VAL A 113 -10.83 17.81 -12.25
C VAL A 113 -9.41 18.03 -12.80
N LEU A 114 -8.88 17.06 -13.56
CA LEU A 114 -7.55 17.02 -14.14
C LEU A 114 -7.64 16.84 -15.67
N PRO A 115 -8.12 17.84 -16.42
CA PRO A 115 -8.45 17.71 -17.84
C PRO A 115 -7.25 17.47 -18.76
N GLU A 116 -6.03 17.86 -18.37
CA GLU A 116 -4.80 17.70 -19.14
C GLU A 116 -4.17 16.32 -18.96
N SER A 117 -4.55 15.59 -17.92
CA SER A 117 -4.11 14.21 -17.71
C SER A 117 -4.71 13.25 -18.75
N LYS A 118 -3.93 12.23 -19.13
CA LYS A 118 -4.49 11.06 -19.80
C LYS A 118 -5.03 10.11 -18.75
N ILE A 119 -6.09 9.40 -19.11
CA ILE A 119 -6.69 8.36 -18.27
C ILE A 119 -6.61 7.08 -19.06
N ILE A 120 -6.30 5.98 -18.39
CA ILE A 120 -6.30 4.67 -19.06
C ILE A 120 -7.71 4.37 -19.59
N SER A 121 -7.80 3.74 -20.76
CA SER A 121 -9.06 3.33 -21.35
C SER A 121 -9.11 1.81 -21.35
N TYR A 122 -10.16 1.23 -20.77
CA TYR A 122 -10.42 -0.21 -20.81
C TYR A 122 -11.52 -0.48 -21.82
N ASP A 123 -11.28 -1.46 -22.69
CA ASP A 123 -12.35 -2.17 -23.41
C ASP A 123 -12.89 -3.32 -22.53
N ASP A 124 -13.92 -4.01 -23.00
CA ASP A 124 -14.56 -5.09 -22.23
C ASP A 124 -13.58 -6.21 -21.82
N ILE A 125 -12.59 -6.50 -22.67
CA ILE A 125 -11.56 -7.51 -22.39
C ILE A 125 -10.66 -7.03 -21.24
N ASN A 126 -10.22 -5.78 -21.28
CA ASN A 126 -9.37 -5.19 -20.24
C ASN A 126 -10.12 -5.02 -18.90
N TYR A 127 -11.42 -4.68 -18.93
CA TYR A 127 -12.25 -4.70 -17.71
C TYR A 127 -12.27 -6.09 -17.09
N PHE A 128 -12.56 -7.11 -17.90
CA PHE A 128 -12.65 -8.49 -17.42
C PHE A 128 -11.31 -8.97 -16.88
N ALA A 129 -10.21 -8.73 -17.60
CA ALA A 129 -8.87 -9.11 -17.17
C ALA A 129 -8.47 -8.43 -15.84
N ALA A 130 -8.75 -7.13 -15.69
CA ALA A 130 -8.46 -6.40 -14.45
C ALA A 130 -9.31 -6.92 -13.28
N PHE A 131 -10.60 -7.21 -13.52
CA PHE A 131 -11.49 -7.76 -12.53
C PHE A 131 -11.08 -9.16 -12.07
N GLU A 132 -10.73 -10.05 -12.99
CA GLU A 132 -10.26 -11.40 -12.68
C GLU A 132 -8.95 -11.35 -11.91
N ALA A 133 -7.98 -10.51 -12.31
CA ALA A 133 -6.72 -10.35 -11.58
C ALA A 133 -6.91 -9.91 -10.12
N ILE A 134 -7.95 -9.11 -9.85
CA ILE A 134 -8.35 -8.72 -8.49
C ILE A 134 -9.09 -9.86 -7.77
N SER A 135 -9.91 -10.62 -8.49
CA SER A 135 -10.80 -11.66 -7.93
C SER A 135 -10.09 -12.97 -7.64
N GLU A 136 -9.09 -13.37 -8.44
CA GLU A 136 -8.28 -14.58 -8.27
C GLU A 136 -7.59 -14.64 -6.89
N ARG A 137 -7.40 -13.48 -6.25
CA ARG A 137 -6.77 -13.38 -4.92
C ARG A 137 -7.72 -13.50 -3.74
N SER A 138 -9.02 -13.63 -3.99
CA SER A 138 -10.06 -13.68 -2.94
C SER A 138 -9.83 -14.76 -1.87
N ASN A 139 -9.34 -15.94 -2.25
CA ASN A 139 -9.06 -17.02 -1.28
C ASN A 139 -7.87 -16.72 -0.37
N ARG A 140 -6.79 -16.10 -0.89
CA ARG A 140 -5.68 -15.67 -0.05
C ARG A 140 -6.11 -14.50 0.84
N PHE A 141 -6.84 -13.55 0.26
CA PHE A 141 -7.36 -12.37 0.94
C PHE A 141 -8.24 -12.76 2.13
N SER A 142 -9.16 -13.73 1.99
CA SER A 142 -10.02 -14.17 3.09
C SER A 142 -9.23 -14.80 4.25
N LYS A 143 -8.23 -15.62 3.93
CA LYS A 143 -7.31 -16.20 4.93
C LYS A 143 -6.47 -15.15 5.65
N GLU A 144 -5.91 -14.19 4.91
CA GLU A 144 -5.16 -13.07 5.49
C GLU A 144 -6.06 -12.16 6.33
N SER A 145 -7.34 -12.01 5.94
CA SER A 145 -8.33 -11.25 6.70
C SER A 145 -8.60 -11.93 8.04
N GLN A 146 -8.87 -13.23 8.03
CA GLN A 146 -9.05 -14.02 9.25
C GLN A 146 -7.80 -13.94 10.16
N PHE A 147 -6.61 -14.09 9.57
CA PHE A 147 -5.35 -13.93 10.30
C PHE A 147 -5.25 -12.57 11.00
N LEU A 148 -5.54 -11.47 10.30
CA LEU A 148 -5.47 -10.13 10.88
C LEU A 148 -6.51 -9.92 11.98
N VAL A 149 -7.71 -10.50 11.85
CA VAL A 149 -8.74 -10.48 12.89
C VAL A 149 -8.24 -11.19 14.15
N ASP A 150 -7.75 -12.41 14.02
CA ASP A 150 -7.33 -13.25 15.14
C ASP A 150 -6.09 -12.70 15.84
N VAL A 151 -5.13 -12.17 15.08
CA VAL A 151 -3.87 -11.64 15.64
C VAL A 151 -4.04 -10.25 16.26
N SER A 152 -5.05 -9.49 15.87
CA SER A 152 -5.23 -8.10 16.35
C SER A 152 -5.39 -8.00 17.86
N GLN A 153 -5.98 -9.01 18.51
CA GLN A 153 -6.08 -9.05 19.98
C GLN A 153 -4.73 -9.18 20.67
N LEU A 154 -3.80 -9.92 20.07
CA LEU A 154 -2.44 -10.08 20.57
C LEU A 154 -1.63 -8.78 20.44
N LEU A 155 -2.00 -7.94 19.47
CA LEU A 155 -1.26 -6.73 19.09
C LEU A 155 -1.87 -5.42 19.61
N LYS A 156 -3.10 -5.45 20.17
CA LYS A 156 -3.82 -4.26 20.63
C LYS A 156 -2.99 -3.41 21.60
N ASN A 157 -2.29 -4.10 22.50
CA ASN A 157 -1.37 -3.49 23.46
C ASN A 157 0.08 -3.73 23.04
N ARG A 158 0.98 -2.86 23.50
CA ARG A 158 2.42 -3.08 23.30
C ARG A 158 2.90 -4.23 24.15
N THR A 159 3.55 -5.18 23.50
CA THR A 159 4.15 -6.34 24.18
C THR A 159 5.45 -5.94 24.86
N SER A 160 5.67 -6.41 26.09
CA SER A 160 6.94 -6.21 26.79
C SER A 160 8.01 -7.19 26.31
N LYS A 161 9.29 -6.85 26.46
CA LYS A 161 10.44 -7.72 26.10
C LYS A 161 10.30 -9.16 26.59
N LYS A 162 9.78 -9.37 27.81
CA LYS A 162 9.65 -10.71 28.41
C LYS A 162 8.67 -11.63 27.67
N LYS A 163 7.66 -11.06 26.99
CA LYS A 163 6.61 -11.81 26.29
C LYS A 163 6.77 -11.83 24.78
N ILE A 164 7.78 -11.16 24.23
CA ILE A 164 7.85 -10.91 22.79
C ILE A 164 7.97 -12.19 21.97
N ILE A 165 8.78 -13.15 22.42
CA ILE A 165 8.95 -14.46 21.77
C ILE A 165 7.69 -15.32 21.89
N GLU A 166 7.03 -15.29 23.05
CA GLU A 166 5.76 -15.99 23.25
C GLU A 166 4.69 -15.47 22.28
N ILE A 167 4.59 -14.15 22.13
CA ILE A 167 3.63 -13.54 21.20
C ILE A 167 4.04 -13.77 19.74
N GLU A 168 5.33 -13.71 19.39
CA GLU A 168 5.81 -14.07 18.03
C GLU A 168 5.36 -15.48 17.64
N ASN A 169 5.59 -16.47 18.50
CA ASN A 169 5.20 -17.85 18.23
C ASN A 169 3.69 -17.97 18.02
N LYS A 170 2.89 -17.30 18.85
CA LYS A 170 1.42 -17.25 18.69
C LYS A 170 1.01 -16.62 17.36
N ILE A 171 1.65 -15.53 16.93
CA ILE A 171 1.39 -14.90 15.62
C ILE A 171 1.62 -15.92 14.49
N VAL A 172 2.76 -16.61 14.53
CA VAL A 172 3.11 -17.62 13.52
C VAL A 172 2.17 -18.82 13.55
N GLU A 173 1.77 -19.28 14.72
CA GLU A 173 0.77 -20.36 14.88
C GLU A 173 -0.59 -19.97 14.30
N VAL A 174 -1.08 -18.76 14.58
CA VAL A 174 -2.34 -18.25 14.02
C VAL A 174 -2.24 -18.17 12.50
N TYR A 175 -1.14 -17.62 11.97
CA TYR A 175 -0.88 -17.54 10.53
C TYR A 175 -1.01 -18.90 9.83
N LYS A 176 -0.38 -19.94 10.40
CA LYS A 176 -0.48 -21.33 9.90
C LYS A 176 -1.89 -21.89 10.04
N SER A 177 -2.57 -21.62 11.15
CA SER A 177 -3.93 -22.15 11.39
C SER A 177 -4.96 -21.60 10.40
N CYS A 178 -4.73 -20.39 9.85
CA CYS A 178 -5.51 -19.83 8.74
C CYS A 178 -5.19 -20.49 7.38
N GLY A 179 -4.28 -21.46 7.33
CA GLY A 179 -3.86 -22.14 6.11
C GLY A 179 -3.09 -21.22 5.15
N LEU A 180 -2.34 -20.26 5.69
CA LEU A 180 -1.42 -19.40 4.96
C LEU A 180 -0.03 -20.03 4.99
N ASN A 181 0.55 -20.19 3.80
CA ASN A 181 1.88 -20.73 3.60
C ASN A 181 2.76 -19.72 2.82
N GLY A 182 4.08 -19.79 2.94
CA GLY A 182 5.01 -18.77 2.46
C GLY A 182 4.84 -17.34 3.00
N PHE A 183 5.55 -16.41 2.37
CA PHE A 183 5.61 -14.99 2.74
C PHE A 183 4.28 -14.24 2.52
N SER A 184 3.91 -13.42 3.50
CA SER A 184 2.82 -12.44 3.39
C SER A 184 3.21 -11.11 4.02
N ILE A 185 2.90 -10.01 3.34
CA ILE A 185 3.08 -8.66 3.89
C ILE A 185 2.21 -8.48 5.15
N ALA A 186 1.05 -9.14 5.25
CA ALA A 186 0.21 -9.10 6.44
C ALA A 186 0.93 -9.67 7.68
N LEU A 187 1.67 -10.77 7.52
CA LEU A 187 2.51 -11.34 8.58
C LEU A 187 3.63 -10.37 8.98
N ILE A 188 4.32 -9.77 7.99
CA ILE A 188 5.37 -8.78 8.26
C ILE A 188 4.83 -7.56 9.02
N LEU A 189 3.62 -7.10 8.70
CA LEU A 189 2.99 -6.00 9.42
C LEU A 189 2.59 -6.37 10.84
N ALA A 190 2.09 -7.59 11.07
CA ALA A 190 1.80 -8.10 12.41
C ALA A 190 3.07 -8.15 13.27
N LEU A 191 4.17 -8.67 12.71
CA LEU A 191 5.48 -8.68 13.37
C LEU A 191 6.05 -7.27 13.55
N SER A 192 5.85 -6.35 12.59
CA SER A 192 6.26 -4.94 12.74
C SER A 192 5.53 -4.27 13.90
N CYS A 193 4.24 -4.60 14.08
CA CYS A 193 3.46 -4.13 15.22
C CYS A 193 3.92 -4.74 16.56
N LEU A 194 4.42 -5.98 16.57
CA LEU A 194 5.00 -6.62 17.75
C LEU A 194 6.34 -5.98 18.15
N TYR A 195 7.20 -5.71 17.15
CA TYR A 195 8.57 -5.23 17.33
C TYR A 195 8.74 -3.71 17.29
N GLU A 196 7.66 -2.93 17.29
CA GLU A 196 7.70 -1.48 17.48
C GLU A 196 8.22 -1.09 18.87
N LYS A 197 8.74 0.12 19.10
CA LYS A 197 9.30 0.53 20.41
C LYS A 197 8.26 0.50 21.56
N GLU A 198 8.67 0.12 22.77
CA GLU A 198 7.79 -0.01 23.95
C GLU A 198 7.16 1.32 24.37
N ASP A 199 7.92 2.41 24.22
CA ASP A 199 7.49 3.78 24.54
C ASP A 199 6.49 4.36 23.52
N GLY A 200 6.24 3.65 22.42
CA GLY A 200 5.36 4.09 21.34
C GLY A 200 5.93 5.22 20.47
N SER A 201 7.23 5.47 20.56
CA SER A 201 7.91 6.39 19.65
C SER A 201 8.01 5.79 18.23
N GLN A 202 8.15 6.67 17.23
CA GLN A 202 8.25 6.26 15.83
C GLN A 202 9.54 5.44 15.56
N PRO A 203 9.54 4.58 14.53
CA PRO A 203 8.46 4.30 13.58
C PRO A 203 7.37 3.35 14.12
N LEU A 204 6.12 3.54 13.68
CA LEU A 204 4.95 2.72 14.04
C LEU A 204 4.24 2.11 12.80
N ILE A 205 5.01 1.64 11.82
CA ILE A 205 4.49 1.26 10.48
C ILE A 205 3.38 0.22 10.59
N GLY A 206 3.67 -0.97 11.14
CA GLY A 206 2.69 -2.05 11.29
C GLY A 206 1.42 -1.63 12.03
N ARG A 207 1.58 -0.97 13.18
CA ARG A 207 0.44 -0.51 14.00
C ARG A 207 -0.41 0.55 13.30
N LYS A 208 0.19 1.45 12.51
CA LYS A 208 -0.55 2.52 11.82
C LYS A 208 -1.29 2.04 10.58
N ILE A 209 -0.87 0.92 9.99
CA ILE A 209 -1.59 0.26 8.90
C ILE A 209 -2.67 -0.65 9.49
N ILE A 210 -2.30 -1.65 10.30
CA ILE A 210 -3.25 -2.62 10.86
C ILE A 210 -4.26 -1.94 11.78
N LYS A 211 -3.83 -1.01 12.65
CA LYS A 211 -4.68 -0.34 13.67
C LYS A 211 -5.39 -1.35 14.62
N PRO A 212 -4.66 -2.27 15.27
CA PRO A 212 -5.25 -3.28 16.15
C PRO A 212 -6.01 -2.61 17.31
N LYS A 213 -7.19 -3.15 17.64
CA LYS A 213 -8.11 -2.62 18.66
C LYS A 213 -8.98 -3.75 19.24
N GLU A 214 -9.67 -3.49 20.35
CA GLU A 214 -10.50 -4.48 21.05
C GLU A 214 -11.56 -5.14 20.15
N ASN A 215 -12.22 -4.35 19.30
CA ASN A 215 -13.25 -4.85 18.38
C ASN A 215 -12.73 -4.76 16.95
N TYR A 216 -11.56 -5.33 16.70
CA TYR A 216 -11.01 -5.42 15.34
C TYR A 216 -11.89 -6.35 14.51
N SER A 217 -12.40 -5.84 13.40
CA SER A 217 -13.39 -6.52 12.56
C SER A 217 -12.81 -6.96 11.22
N GLU A 218 -13.51 -7.84 10.51
CA GLU A 218 -13.19 -8.20 9.12
C GLU A 218 -13.09 -6.97 8.22
N LEU A 219 -13.88 -5.94 8.50
CA LEU A 219 -13.81 -4.66 7.80
C LEU A 219 -12.47 -3.95 8.03
N ASP A 220 -11.94 -3.97 9.25
CA ASP A 220 -10.65 -3.35 9.54
C ASP A 220 -9.52 -4.12 8.84
N ALA A 221 -9.62 -5.44 8.82
CA ALA A 221 -8.71 -6.32 8.09
C ALA A 221 -8.76 -6.05 6.58
N TYR A 222 -9.97 -5.96 6.01
CA TYR A 222 -10.20 -5.67 4.59
C TYR A 222 -9.48 -4.39 4.17
N ASN A 223 -9.69 -3.28 4.89
CA ASN A 223 -9.03 -2.01 4.57
C ASN A 223 -7.50 -2.12 4.58
N SER A 224 -6.95 -2.81 5.59
CA SER A 224 -5.50 -3.02 5.72
C SER A 224 -4.95 -3.86 4.56
N LEU A 225 -5.70 -4.88 4.13
CA LEU A 225 -5.32 -5.78 3.04
C LEU A 225 -5.48 -5.14 1.67
N SER A 226 -6.46 -4.25 1.48
CA SER A 226 -6.59 -3.45 0.25
C SER A 226 -5.35 -2.58 0.02
N ASP A 227 -4.85 -1.91 1.07
CA ASP A 227 -3.61 -1.13 1.02
C ASP A 227 -2.38 -2.01 0.67
N ILE A 228 -2.29 -3.19 1.28
CA ILE A 228 -1.23 -4.17 1.01
C ILE A 228 -1.29 -4.65 -0.43
N PHE A 229 -2.49 -4.97 -0.93
CA PHE A 229 -2.68 -5.49 -2.27
C PHE A 229 -2.28 -4.47 -3.34
N ALA A 230 -2.53 -3.18 -3.12
CA ALA A 230 -2.05 -2.12 -3.99
C ALA A 230 -0.52 -2.14 -4.17
N LEU A 231 0.23 -2.39 -3.10
CA LEU A 231 1.69 -2.50 -3.16
C LEU A 231 2.16 -3.76 -3.90
N GLU A 232 1.45 -4.87 -3.72
CA GLU A 232 1.76 -6.11 -4.45
C GLU A 232 1.52 -5.94 -5.95
N ILE A 233 0.41 -5.32 -6.36
CA ILE A 233 0.15 -4.99 -7.76
C ILE A 233 1.24 -4.09 -8.33
N LEU A 234 1.66 -3.06 -7.58
CA LEU A 234 2.75 -2.17 -7.99
C LEU A 234 4.05 -2.95 -8.27
N ALA A 235 4.44 -3.84 -7.36
CA ALA A 235 5.68 -4.62 -7.47
C ALA A 235 5.62 -5.65 -8.62
N LEU A 236 4.51 -6.38 -8.72
CA LEU A 236 4.29 -7.39 -9.75
C LEU A 236 4.26 -6.79 -11.15
N SER A 237 3.58 -5.66 -11.32
CA SER A 237 3.40 -5.02 -12.61
C SER A 237 4.70 -4.39 -13.11
N ASN A 238 5.50 -3.78 -12.22
CA ASN A 238 6.83 -3.30 -12.61
C ASN A 238 7.79 -4.44 -12.99
N GLY A 239 7.52 -5.66 -12.54
CA GLY A 239 8.25 -6.86 -12.95
C GLY A 239 8.00 -7.31 -14.39
N LEU A 240 6.91 -6.84 -15.02
CA LEU A 240 6.57 -7.18 -16.42
C LEU A 240 7.41 -6.38 -17.44
N GLY A 241 8.13 -5.34 -17.01
CA GLY A 241 9.06 -4.58 -17.86
C GLY A 241 8.43 -3.76 -18.99
N SER A 242 7.10 -3.64 -19.05
CA SER A 242 6.38 -2.99 -20.16
C SER A 242 6.24 -1.47 -20.02
N SER A 243 6.17 -0.95 -18.79
CA SER A 243 6.09 0.49 -18.51
C SER A 243 6.48 0.78 -17.06
N THR A 244 6.89 2.03 -16.79
CA THR A 244 7.08 2.49 -15.41
C THR A 244 5.71 2.68 -14.77
N LEU A 245 5.41 1.85 -13.76
CA LEU A 245 4.18 1.96 -12.99
C LEU A 245 4.51 2.59 -11.63
N SER A 246 3.74 3.61 -11.26
CA SER A 246 3.83 4.26 -9.95
C SER A 246 2.50 4.18 -9.22
N TYR A 247 2.50 4.30 -7.89
CA TYR A 247 1.29 4.35 -7.06
C TYR A 247 1.22 5.63 -6.24
N CYS A 248 0.19 6.45 -6.44
CA CYS A 248 0.03 7.70 -5.71
C CYS A 248 -0.90 7.50 -4.52
N THR A 249 -0.37 7.65 -3.30
CA THR A 249 -1.09 7.56 -2.02
C THR A 249 -0.88 8.81 -1.17
N ARG A 250 -1.68 9.00 -0.14
CA ARG A 250 -1.45 9.97 0.94
C ARG A 250 -1.13 9.33 2.27
N ASP A 251 -1.14 8.00 2.34
CA ASP A 251 -0.79 7.30 3.57
C ASP A 251 0.75 7.25 3.72
N LYS A 252 1.24 8.06 4.65
CA LYS A 252 2.68 8.12 4.97
C LYS A 252 3.22 6.80 5.51
N ASN A 253 2.39 5.98 6.16
CA ASN A 253 2.81 4.70 6.72
C ASN A 253 2.85 3.64 5.63
N LEU A 254 1.96 3.73 4.63
CA LEU A 254 2.06 2.90 3.43
C LEU A 254 3.31 3.22 2.62
N ALA A 255 3.64 4.51 2.46
CA ALA A 255 4.90 4.94 1.86
C ALA A 255 6.13 4.46 2.68
N ALA A 256 6.05 4.53 4.01
CA ALA A 256 7.11 4.03 4.89
C ALA A 256 7.27 2.50 4.80
N LEU A 257 6.16 1.75 4.74
CA LEU A 257 6.18 0.30 4.51
C LEU A 257 6.87 -0.02 3.20
N TRP A 258 6.45 0.63 2.11
CA TRP A 258 7.03 0.43 0.78
C TRP A 258 8.55 0.65 0.76
N CYS A 259 9.03 1.75 1.36
CA CYS A 259 10.46 2.01 1.50
C CYS A 259 11.19 0.96 2.35
N SER A 260 10.55 0.45 3.40
CA SER A 260 11.17 -0.52 4.30
C SER A 260 11.13 -1.95 3.78
N LEU A 261 10.26 -2.28 2.82
CA LEU A 261 10.26 -3.59 2.16
C LEU A 261 11.40 -3.74 1.14
N LYS A 262 11.94 -2.61 0.61
CA LYS A 262 12.98 -2.53 -0.44
C LYS A 262 12.79 -3.59 -1.51
N LEU A 263 11.57 -3.63 -2.04
CA LEU A 263 11.15 -4.56 -3.08
C LEU A 263 12.00 -4.39 -4.33
N THR A 264 12.48 -5.51 -4.88
CA THR A 264 12.95 -5.54 -6.27
C THR A 264 11.75 -5.69 -7.21
N PRO A 265 11.87 -5.24 -8.48
CA PRO A 265 10.84 -5.56 -9.47
C PRO A 265 10.63 -7.07 -9.54
N GLY A 266 9.38 -7.50 -9.73
CA GLY A 266 9.10 -8.92 -9.87
C GLY A 266 9.81 -9.54 -11.06
N VAL A 267 10.12 -10.83 -10.98
CA VAL A 267 10.59 -11.60 -12.13
C VAL A 267 9.50 -12.60 -12.49
N TRP A 268 8.96 -12.47 -13.70
CA TRP A 268 7.98 -13.40 -14.24
C TRP A 268 8.69 -14.56 -14.94
N SER A 269 8.45 -15.78 -14.47
CA SER A 269 9.00 -17.00 -15.06
C SER A 269 8.04 -18.17 -14.86
N ASN A 270 7.78 -18.96 -15.92
CA ASN A 270 6.95 -20.17 -15.85
C ASN A 270 5.54 -19.93 -15.27
N GLY A 271 4.91 -18.80 -15.59
CA GLY A 271 3.57 -18.45 -15.07
C GLY A 271 3.54 -18.05 -13.59
N VAL A 272 4.70 -17.92 -12.95
CA VAL A 272 4.83 -17.47 -11.56
C VAL A 272 5.63 -16.18 -11.52
N SER A 273 5.17 -15.23 -10.72
CA SER A 273 5.97 -14.04 -10.38
C SER A 273 6.70 -14.27 -9.08
N LYS A 274 8.01 -13.99 -9.09
CA LYS A 274 8.84 -13.97 -7.89
C LYS A 274 9.10 -12.53 -7.49
N LEU A 275 8.77 -12.18 -6.24
CA LEU A 275 9.14 -10.92 -5.61
C LEU A 275 10.26 -11.18 -4.59
N GLU A 276 11.27 -10.33 -4.57
CA GLU A 276 12.32 -10.36 -3.55
C GLU A 276 12.24 -9.10 -2.67
N PHE A 277 12.44 -9.32 -1.37
CA PHE A 277 12.29 -8.29 -0.35
C PHE A 277 13.57 -8.20 0.48
N LEU A 278 13.97 -6.97 0.79
CA LEU A 278 15.05 -6.67 1.72
C LEU A 278 14.48 -5.83 2.86
N ILE A 279 14.07 -6.50 3.93
CA ILE A 279 13.42 -5.83 5.06
C ILE A 279 14.42 -4.91 5.78
N ASP A 280 14.06 -3.63 5.86
CA ASP A 280 14.79 -2.57 6.56
C ASP A 280 14.54 -2.62 8.08
N ASP A 281 15.54 -2.20 8.86
CA ASP A 281 15.49 -2.20 10.33
C ASP A 281 14.38 -1.31 10.91
N LYS A 282 13.92 -0.29 10.15
CA LYS A 282 12.78 0.56 10.52
C LYS A 282 11.48 -0.20 10.70
N LEU A 283 11.31 -1.39 10.10
CA LEU A 283 10.12 -2.22 10.34
C LEU A 283 10.13 -2.87 11.72
N PHE A 284 11.31 -3.13 12.28
CA PHE A 284 11.51 -3.85 13.53
C PHE A 284 12.47 -3.10 14.46
N PRO A 285 12.13 -1.89 14.94
CA PRO A 285 13.06 -1.02 15.66
C PRO A 285 13.58 -1.58 17.00
N ARG A 286 13.06 -2.71 17.48
CA ARG A 286 13.57 -3.44 18.66
C ARG A 286 14.61 -4.51 18.34
N LEU A 287 14.76 -4.89 17.08
CA LEU A 287 15.66 -5.97 16.66
C LEU A 287 16.97 -5.37 16.14
N SER A 288 18.08 -6.03 16.45
CA SER A 288 19.34 -5.79 15.74
C SER A 288 19.27 -6.42 14.33
N ASN A 289 20.16 -6.00 13.43
CA ASN A 289 20.23 -6.57 12.08
C ASN A 289 20.42 -8.10 12.08
N GLU A 290 21.20 -8.63 13.03
CA GLU A 290 21.38 -10.07 13.24
C GLU A 290 20.06 -10.74 13.59
N ARG A 291 19.29 -10.16 14.53
CA ARG A 291 17.98 -10.70 14.92
C ARG A 291 16.93 -10.56 13.82
N ILE A 292 17.04 -9.57 12.95
CA ILE A 292 16.19 -9.46 11.75
C ILE A 292 16.52 -10.58 10.76
N ALA A 293 17.81 -10.90 10.56
CA ALA A 293 18.21 -12.02 9.72
C ALA A 293 17.69 -13.36 10.28
N GLU A 294 17.83 -13.60 11.59
CA GLU A 294 17.27 -14.78 12.25
C GLU A 294 15.73 -14.84 12.14
N LEU A 295 15.06 -13.69 12.27
CA LEU A 295 13.60 -13.62 12.10
C LEU A 295 13.21 -14.00 10.68
N LYS A 296 13.95 -13.51 9.67
CA LYS A 296 13.73 -13.87 8.28
C LYS A 296 13.90 -15.37 8.05
N GLU A 297 14.96 -15.96 8.56
CA GLU A 297 15.20 -17.41 8.47
C GLU A 297 14.09 -18.20 9.17
N ARG A 298 13.62 -17.78 10.35
CA ARG A 298 12.49 -18.42 11.02
C ARG A 298 11.20 -18.32 10.21
N ILE A 299 10.92 -17.17 9.60
CA ILE A 299 9.76 -16.98 8.71
C ILE A 299 9.92 -17.86 7.46
N GLU A 300 11.10 -17.97 6.87
CA GLU A 300 11.30 -18.81 5.68
C GLU A 300 11.22 -20.31 6.01
N ASN A 301 11.71 -20.74 7.17
CA ASN A 301 11.69 -22.15 7.59
C ASN A 301 10.36 -22.57 8.24
N SER A 302 9.58 -21.61 8.73
CA SER A 302 8.30 -21.91 9.37
C SER A 302 7.16 -22.04 8.35
N ILE A 303 7.34 -21.62 7.10
CA ILE A 303 6.23 -21.47 6.16
C ILE A 303 6.50 -22.13 4.79
#